data_AF-M4SRF8-F1
#
_entry.id   AF-M4SRF8-F1
#
_cell.length_a   1.000
_cell.length_b   1.000
_cell.length_c   1.000
_cell.angle_alpha   90.00
_cell.angle_beta   90.00
_cell.angle_gamma   90.00
#
_symmetry.space_group_name_H-M   'P 1'
#
loop_
_entity.id
_entity.type
_entity.pdbx_description
1 polymer ?
#
loop_
_entity_poly.entity_id
_entity_poly.type
_entity_poly.pdbx_seq_one_letter_code
_entity_poly.pdbx_strand_id
1 'polypeptide(L)'
;HGNNRHFTLCRTNSQSSKCTMLNIGSTANSNSFNTGTLAAGLIKITGPTTGTLGNYNTGVSATTRANDDLVKAAFYDATAIKTIQLRQYVTDQMQIAKAEASKATLKPMVAKLLQRRQPTLEQTQRERAAEEIIDDVFGDDAKKMTTLWEELERKQVKGNQADPNKEEPLSGVSTLPELQEVLSYYEDFSRKHAEDLQIQIDQLEAKNSRAETKTTEQICNEEKDAETCSQDKNCIYDGNIKKVPKCGFNKEGQKAAEKEKALEGKDGKTTTNTTGRNSVFIKVLLLLAFLTMW
;
A
#
# COMPACT_ATOMS: atom_id res chain seq x y z
N HIS A 1 -38.10 19.48 -38.65
CA HIS A 1 -39.06 18.89 -39.60
C HIS A 1 -38.45 17.61 -40.14
N GLY A 2 -38.89 16.44 -39.65
CA GLY A 2 -38.29 15.15 -39.98
C GLY A 2 -38.85 14.59 -41.28
N ASN A 3 -38.00 14.38 -42.27
CA ASN A 3 -38.37 13.72 -43.52
C ASN A 3 -38.52 12.22 -43.25
N ASN A 4 -39.74 11.75 -42.97
CA ASN A 4 -40.02 10.33 -42.97
C ASN A 4 -39.74 9.79 -44.38
N ARG A 5 -38.83 8.82 -44.48
CA ARG A 5 -38.54 8.18 -45.77
C ARG A 5 -39.71 7.27 -46.13
N HIS A 6 -40.56 7.79 -47.01
CA HIS A 6 -41.63 7.03 -47.65
C HIS A 6 -41.02 6.06 -48.65
N PHE A 7 -41.50 4.83 -48.64
CA PHE A 7 -41.07 3.83 -49.61
C PHE A 7 -42.27 3.02 -50.09
N THR A 8 -42.20 2.62 -51.35
CA THR A 8 -43.13 1.65 -51.92
C THR A 8 -42.64 0.26 -51.53
N LEU A 9 -43.44 -0.46 -50.75
CA LEU A 9 -43.10 -1.81 -50.29
C LEU A 9 -42.99 -2.79 -51.46
N CYS A 10 -43.69 -2.53 -52.57
CA CYS A 10 -43.75 -3.39 -53.75
C CYS A 10 -43.76 -2.58 -55.04
N ARG A 11 -42.77 -2.78 -55.91
CA ARG A 11 -42.70 -2.13 -57.23
C ARG A 11 -43.62 -2.88 -58.19
N THR A 12 -44.52 -2.18 -58.87
CA THR A 12 -45.54 -2.73 -59.78
C THR A 12 -45.00 -3.26 -61.11
N ASN A 13 -43.78 -3.80 -61.13
CA ASN A 13 -43.21 -4.39 -62.33
C ASN A 13 -43.52 -5.90 -62.32
N SER A 14 -44.59 -6.25 -63.04
CA SER A 14 -44.98 -7.58 -63.55
C SER A 14 -45.02 -8.81 -62.62
N GLN A 15 -44.79 -8.70 -61.32
CA GLN A 15 -45.06 -9.78 -60.37
C GLN A 15 -45.76 -9.26 -59.10
N SER A 16 -47.05 -8.95 -59.24
CA SER A 16 -47.99 -8.60 -58.16
C SER A 16 -48.14 -9.72 -57.10
N SER A 17 -47.54 -10.89 -57.32
CA SER A 17 -47.55 -12.06 -56.44
C SER A 17 -46.36 -12.16 -55.48
N LYS A 18 -45.36 -11.26 -55.51
CA LYS A 18 -44.18 -11.37 -54.61
C LYS A 18 -44.36 -10.78 -53.21
N CYS A 19 -45.35 -9.91 -53.03
CA CYS A 19 -45.68 -9.28 -51.75
C CYS A 19 -47.08 -9.66 -51.26
N THR A 20 -47.38 -10.96 -51.21
CA THR A 20 -48.69 -11.45 -50.78
C THR A 20 -49.09 -10.97 -49.39
N MET A 21 -48.11 -10.65 -48.52
CA MET A 21 -48.37 -10.10 -47.19
C MET A 21 -49.07 -8.73 -47.17
N LEU A 22 -49.06 -7.97 -48.27
CA LEU A 22 -49.67 -6.64 -48.36
C LEU A 22 -50.75 -6.56 -49.44
N ASN A 23 -50.99 -7.66 -50.16
CA ASN A 23 -51.98 -7.71 -51.21
C ASN A 23 -53.39 -7.77 -50.57
N ILE A 24 -54.16 -6.70 -50.73
CA ILE A 24 -55.52 -6.62 -50.18
C ILE A 24 -56.48 -7.28 -51.18
N GLY A 25 -57.03 -8.43 -50.79
CA GLY A 25 -58.10 -9.08 -51.54
C GLY A 25 -59.44 -8.37 -51.34
N SER A 26 -60.42 -8.64 -52.21
CA SER A 26 -61.76 -8.03 -52.19
C SER A 26 -62.72 -8.61 -51.15
N THR A 27 -62.27 -9.53 -50.28
CA THR A 27 -63.11 -10.21 -49.26
C THR A 27 -62.59 -10.01 -47.85
N ALA A 28 -63.48 -9.89 -46.87
CA ALA A 28 -63.11 -9.87 -45.46
C ALA A 28 -62.43 -11.21 -45.10
N ASN A 29 -61.33 -11.15 -44.34
CA ASN A 29 -60.46 -12.27 -43.94
C ASN A 29 -59.47 -12.80 -45.00
N SER A 30 -59.30 -12.13 -46.15
CA SER A 30 -58.25 -12.46 -47.14
C SER A 30 -57.00 -11.55 -47.06
N ASN A 31 -56.79 -10.83 -45.96
CA ASN A 31 -55.80 -9.75 -45.90
C ASN A 31 -54.66 -10.08 -44.94
N SER A 32 -53.42 -9.92 -45.41
CA SER A 32 -52.25 -10.19 -44.57
C SER A 32 -51.84 -8.98 -43.72
N PHE A 33 -51.77 -7.73 -44.21
CA PHE A 33 -51.71 -6.50 -43.39
C PHE A 33 -52.07 -5.27 -44.24
N ASN A 34 -53.04 -4.44 -43.83
CA ASN A 34 -53.38 -3.17 -44.51
C ASN A 34 -52.87 -1.93 -43.78
N THR A 35 -52.65 -2.07 -42.48
CA THR A 35 -52.05 -1.09 -41.56
C THR A 35 -51.39 -1.86 -40.43
N GLY A 36 -50.38 -1.27 -39.80
CA GLY A 36 -49.75 -1.89 -38.63
C GLY A 36 -48.27 -1.55 -38.51
N THR A 37 -47.68 -2.03 -37.43
CA THR A 37 -46.28 -1.81 -37.11
C THR A 37 -45.58 -3.15 -36.99
N LEU A 38 -44.48 -3.32 -37.72
CA LEU A 38 -43.63 -4.51 -37.70
C LEU A 38 -42.27 -4.16 -37.11
N ALA A 39 -41.54 -5.19 -36.68
CA ALA A 39 -40.17 -5.09 -36.17
C ALA A 39 -40.02 -3.96 -35.12
N ALA A 40 -40.89 -3.99 -34.11
CA ALA A 40 -40.86 -3.07 -32.97
C ALA A 40 -40.87 -1.56 -33.31
N GLY A 41 -41.49 -1.16 -34.42
CA GLY A 41 -41.55 0.26 -34.83
C GLY A 41 -40.71 0.60 -36.05
N LEU A 42 -39.81 -0.29 -36.46
CA LEU A 42 -38.90 -0.06 -37.59
C LEU A 42 -39.64 0.08 -38.92
N ILE A 43 -40.73 -0.66 -39.10
CA ILE A 43 -41.52 -0.63 -40.32
C ILE A 43 -42.96 -0.34 -39.95
N LYS A 44 -43.51 0.76 -40.45
CA LYS A 44 -44.93 1.08 -40.33
C LYS A 44 -45.60 0.95 -41.69
N ILE A 45 -46.58 0.07 -41.78
CA ILE A 45 -47.45 -0.09 -42.94
C ILE A 45 -48.55 0.96 -42.82
N THR A 46 -48.61 1.88 -43.77
CA THR A 46 -49.57 3.00 -43.78
C THR A 46 -50.66 2.84 -44.83
N GLY A 47 -50.58 1.79 -45.66
CA GLY A 47 -51.56 1.47 -46.68
C GLY A 47 -51.19 0.22 -47.48
N PRO A 48 -52.01 -0.15 -48.49
CA PRO A 48 -51.92 -1.42 -49.21
C PRO A 48 -50.55 -1.69 -49.87
N THR A 49 -49.84 -0.65 -50.28
CA THR A 49 -48.54 -0.76 -50.95
C THR A 49 -47.50 0.22 -50.40
N THR A 50 -47.84 0.90 -49.30
CA THR A 50 -47.09 2.05 -48.78
C THR A 50 -46.70 1.86 -47.32
N GLY A 51 -45.47 2.23 -46.99
CA GLY A 51 -45.01 2.28 -45.61
C GLY A 51 -43.99 3.38 -45.37
N THR A 52 -43.63 3.52 -44.10
CA THR A 52 -42.59 4.43 -43.61
C THR A 52 -41.63 3.67 -42.71
N LEU A 53 -40.34 3.97 -42.82
CA LEU A 53 -39.35 3.48 -41.87
C LEU A 53 -39.38 4.35 -40.62
N GLY A 54 -39.23 3.71 -39.45
CA GLY A 54 -39.02 4.42 -38.20
C GLY A 54 -37.80 5.33 -38.29
N ASN A 55 -37.94 6.57 -37.83
CA ASN A 55 -36.89 7.57 -37.95
C ASN A 55 -35.93 7.49 -36.75
N TYR A 56 -34.95 6.60 -36.83
CA TYR A 56 -33.97 6.36 -35.74
C TYR A 56 -32.61 7.02 -35.96
N ASN A 57 -32.46 7.82 -37.03
CA ASN A 57 -31.26 8.63 -37.23
C ASN A 57 -31.27 9.92 -36.38
N THR A 58 -32.40 10.23 -35.74
CA THR A 58 -32.68 11.44 -34.96
C THR A 58 -33.64 11.07 -33.83
N GLY A 59 -33.59 11.79 -32.69
CA GLY A 59 -34.50 11.53 -31.57
C GLY A 59 -34.23 10.23 -30.78
N VAL A 60 -33.05 9.62 -30.96
CA VAL A 60 -32.45 8.68 -30.01
C VAL A 60 -31.72 9.47 -28.92
N SER A 61 -31.79 9.01 -27.67
CA SER A 61 -31.14 9.67 -26.53
C SER A 61 -30.23 8.69 -25.80
N ALA A 62 -29.00 9.13 -25.52
CA ALA A 62 -28.05 8.42 -24.68
C ALA A 62 -28.29 8.65 -23.18
N THR A 63 -29.10 9.65 -22.82
CA THR A 63 -29.28 10.12 -21.43
C THR A 63 -30.67 9.83 -20.88
N THR A 64 -31.63 9.51 -21.73
CA THR A 64 -33.02 9.29 -21.33
C THR A 64 -33.57 8.06 -22.06
N ARG A 65 -33.98 7.06 -21.30
CA ARG A 65 -34.57 5.83 -21.83
C ARG A 65 -36.00 6.09 -22.28
N ALA A 66 -36.32 5.72 -23.52
CA ALA A 66 -37.70 5.75 -24.01
C ALA A 66 -38.51 4.59 -23.40
N ASN A 67 -39.78 4.83 -23.07
CA ASN A 67 -40.68 3.83 -22.48
C ASN A 67 -41.67 3.23 -23.50
N ASP A 68 -41.82 3.88 -24.65
CA ASP A 68 -42.81 3.59 -25.69
C ASP A 68 -42.19 3.10 -27.00
N ASP A 69 -40.86 3.15 -27.12
CA ASP A 69 -40.12 2.78 -28.32
C ASP A 69 -38.92 1.87 -27.98
N LEU A 70 -39.05 0.59 -28.33
CA LEU A 70 -38.07 -0.44 -28.00
C LEU A 70 -36.70 -0.19 -28.65
N VAL A 71 -36.67 0.39 -29.85
CA VAL A 71 -35.41 0.65 -30.57
C VAL A 71 -34.65 1.79 -29.88
N LYS A 72 -35.35 2.84 -29.44
CA LYS A 72 -34.74 3.92 -28.64
C LYS A 72 -34.31 3.43 -27.26
N ALA A 73 -35.10 2.57 -26.62
CA ALA A 73 -34.75 1.95 -25.36
C ALA A 73 -33.48 1.08 -25.50
N ALA A 74 -33.40 0.25 -26.54
CA ALA A 74 -32.24 -0.58 -26.83
C ALA A 74 -30.98 0.25 -27.14
N PHE A 75 -31.12 1.38 -27.85
CA PHE A 75 -30.00 2.31 -28.07
C PHE A 75 -29.49 2.93 -26.76
N TYR A 76 -30.41 3.36 -25.89
CA TYR A 76 -30.06 3.84 -24.55
C TYR A 76 -29.35 2.73 -23.76
N ASP A 77 -29.91 1.52 -23.70
CA ASP A 77 -29.37 0.39 -22.94
C ASP A 77 -27.97 -0.01 -23.49
N ALA A 78 -27.78 -0.07 -24.80
CA ALA A 78 -26.47 -0.34 -25.42
C ALA A 78 -25.44 0.77 -25.14
N THR A 79 -25.88 2.04 -25.13
CA THR A 79 -25.01 3.17 -24.76
C THR A 79 -24.68 3.13 -23.28
N ALA A 80 -25.67 2.85 -22.43
CA ALA A 80 -25.50 2.67 -21.00
C ALA A 80 -24.47 1.56 -20.74
N ILE A 81 -24.59 0.38 -21.36
CA ILE A 81 -23.61 -0.72 -21.27
C ILE A 81 -22.22 -0.29 -21.76
N LYS A 82 -22.13 0.45 -22.86
CA LYS A 82 -20.84 0.98 -23.36
C LYS A 82 -20.22 2.02 -22.41
N THR A 83 -21.05 2.77 -21.67
CA THR A 83 -20.62 3.76 -20.68
C THR A 83 -20.45 3.20 -19.27
N ILE A 84 -21.09 2.07 -18.96
CA ILE A 84 -20.86 1.26 -17.76
C ILE A 84 -19.41 0.82 -17.86
N GLN A 85 -18.63 1.47 -17.01
CA GLN A 85 -17.22 1.67 -17.15
C GLN A 85 -16.43 0.36 -17.13
N LEU A 86 -15.91 -0.04 -18.28
CA LEU A 86 -14.61 -0.73 -18.34
C LEU A 86 -13.49 0.12 -17.71
N ARG A 87 -13.68 1.44 -17.49
CA ARG A 87 -12.74 2.31 -16.77
C ARG A 87 -12.51 1.92 -15.30
N GLN A 88 -13.41 1.15 -14.69
CA GLN A 88 -13.22 0.66 -13.30
C GLN A 88 -12.26 -0.54 -13.26
N TYR A 89 -12.15 -1.25 -14.39
CA TYR A 89 -11.44 -2.52 -14.50
C TYR A 89 -10.17 -2.42 -15.36
N VAL A 90 -9.97 -1.29 -16.05
CA VAL A 90 -8.71 -0.92 -16.71
C VAL A 90 -8.13 0.31 -16.01
N THR A 91 -8.10 0.27 -14.69
CA THR A 91 -7.31 1.23 -13.93
C THR A 91 -5.87 0.74 -14.04
N ASP A 92 -5.01 1.52 -14.70
CA ASP A 92 -3.55 1.36 -14.62
C ASP A 92 -3.20 1.08 -13.15
N GLN A 93 -2.43 0.03 -12.86
CA GLN A 93 -2.06 -0.34 -11.48
C GLN A 93 -1.54 0.88 -10.71
N MET A 94 -0.87 1.78 -11.42
CA MET A 94 -0.39 3.07 -10.93
C MET A 94 -1.49 4.04 -10.47
N GLN A 95 -2.63 4.06 -11.15
CA GLN A 95 -3.76 4.94 -10.82
C GLN A 95 -4.48 4.46 -9.56
N ILE A 96 -4.63 3.15 -9.37
CA ILE A 96 -5.11 2.57 -8.10
C ILE A 96 -4.09 2.89 -7.01
N ALA A 97 -2.80 2.65 -7.27
CA ALA A 97 -1.74 2.93 -6.32
C ALA A 97 -1.73 4.40 -5.87
N LYS A 98 -1.88 5.35 -6.80
CA LYS A 98 -1.97 6.79 -6.48
C LYS A 98 -3.20 7.16 -5.66
N ALA A 99 -4.36 6.55 -5.94
CA ALA A 99 -5.58 6.80 -5.17
C ALA A 99 -5.41 6.33 -3.71
N GLU A 100 -4.86 5.14 -3.52
CA GLU A 100 -4.60 4.54 -2.21
C GLU A 100 -3.47 5.27 -1.45
N ALA A 101 -2.47 5.81 -2.16
CA ALA A 101 -1.39 6.61 -1.58
C ALA A 101 -1.81 8.06 -1.21
N SER A 102 -3.06 8.44 -1.43
CA SER A 102 -3.55 9.78 -1.11
C SER A 102 -3.65 10.03 0.40
N LYS A 103 -3.48 11.29 0.81
CA LYS A 103 -3.64 11.72 2.22
C LYS A 103 -5.02 11.38 2.77
N ALA A 104 -6.06 11.49 1.95
CA ALA A 104 -7.43 11.19 2.36
C ALA A 104 -7.57 9.75 2.86
N THR A 105 -6.88 8.81 2.21
CA THR A 105 -6.89 7.39 2.55
C THR A 105 -5.93 7.07 3.70
N LEU A 106 -4.67 7.53 3.60
CA LEU A 106 -3.61 7.11 4.51
C LEU A 106 -3.63 7.84 5.87
N LYS A 107 -4.02 9.12 5.93
CA LYS A 107 -3.96 9.91 7.17
C LYS A 107 -4.61 9.24 8.38
N PRO A 108 -5.85 8.71 8.33
CA PRO A 108 -6.44 8.03 9.48
C PRO A 108 -5.68 6.76 9.89
N MET A 109 -5.11 6.01 8.94
CA MET A 109 -4.34 4.80 9.23
C MET A 109 -3.01 5.13 9.90
N VAL A 110 -2.28 6.10 9.35
CA VAL A 110 -0.99 6.56 9.90
C VAL A 110 -1.19 7.20 11.27
N ALA A 111 -2.24 8.00 11.47
CA ALA A 111 -2.57 8.58 12.77
C ALA A 111 -2.85 7.48 13.82
N LYS A 112 -3.53 6.39 13.45
CA LYS A 112 -3.78 5.24 14.33
C LYS A 112 -2.50 4.47 14.66
N LEU A 113 -1.59 4.30 13.70
CA LEU A 113 -0.27 3.72 13.93
C LEU A 113 0.59 4.59 14.87
N LEU A 114 0.55 5.91 14.68
CA LEU A 114 1.20 6.88 15.56
C LEU A 114 0.62 6.82 16.97
N GLN A 115 -0.70 6.72 17.13
CA GLN A 115 -1.33 6.59 18.45
C GLN A 115 -0.86 5.34 19.19
N ARG A 116 -0.70 4.20 18.51
CA ARG A 116 -0.19 2.97 19.13
C ARG A 116 1.25 3.11 19.61
N ARG A 117 2.09 3.82 18.84
CA ARG A 117 3.51 4.00 19.18
C ARG A 117 3.75 5.14 20.18
N GLN A 118 2.94 6.18 20.12
CA GLN A 118 3.04 7.40 20.93
C GLN A 118 1.66 7.73 21.51
N PRO A 119 1.21 6.97 22.54
CA PRO A 119 -0.14 7.10 23.09
C PRO A 119 -0.41 8.48 23.71
N THR A 120 0.65 9.18 24.13
CA THR A 120 0.60 10.50 24.76
C THR A 120 0.64 11.66 23.77
N LEU A 121 0.87 11.42 22.47
CA LEU A 121 0.94 12.48 21.47
C LEU A 121 -0.47 13.02 21.21
N GLU A 122 -0.70 14.33 21.31
CA GLU A 122 -2.02 14.94 21.14
C GLU A 122 -2.62 14.68 19.74
N GLN A 123 -3.96 14.62 19.63
CA GLN A 123 -4.63 14.26 18.37
C GLN A 123 -4.23 15.16 17.20
N THR A 124 -4.23 16.48 17.41
CA THR A 124 -3.87 17.46 16.39
C THR A 124 -2.41 17.34 15.96
N GLN A 125 -1.51 17.00 16.89
CA GLN A 125 -0.10 16.74 16.61
C GLN A 125 0.09 15.42 15.85
N ARG A 126 -0.66 14.36 16.20
CA ARG A 126 -0.67 13.08 15.47
C ARG A 126 -1.13 13.25 14.03
N GLU A 127 -2.19 14.02 13.81
CA GLU A 127 -2.73 14.27 12.48
C GLU A 127 -1.76 15.05 11.60
N ARG A 128 -1.08 16.07 12.15
CA ARG A 128 -0.02 16.80 11.44
C ARG A 128 1.17 15.90 11.13
N ALA A 129 1.64 15.12 12.11
CA ALA A 129 2.74 14.19 11.90
C ALA A 129 2.39 13.10 10.86
N ALA A 130 1.13 12.64 10.82
CA ALA A 130 0.67 11.72 9.80
C ALA A 130 0.75 12.33 8.39
N GLU A 131 0.31 13.58 8.23
CA GLU A 131 0.43 14.29 6.95
C GLU A 131 1.89 14.47 6.53
N GLU A 132 2.75 14.92 7.44
CA GLU A 132 4.19 15.10 7.16
C GLU A 132 4.86 13.79 6.73
N ILE A 133 4.51 12.67 7.36
CA ILE A 133 5.01 11.34 7.00
C ILE A 133 4.53 10.92 5.61
N ILE A 134 3.25 11.15 5.31
CA ILE A 134 2.68 10.83 3.99
C ILE A 134 3.36 11.67 2.90
N ASP A 135 3.55 12.97 3.14
CA ASP A 135 4.24 13.89 2.21
C ASP A 135 5.70 13.52 2.00
N ASP A 136 6.38 13.12 3.06
CA ASP A 136 7.77 12.70 2.96
C ASP A 136 7.90 11.43 2.09
N VAL A 137 7.04 10.43 2.30
CA VAL A 137 7.09 9.15 1.57
C VAL A 137 6.53 9.30 0.15
N PHE A 138 5.27 9.70 0.00
CA PHE A 138 4.56 9.68 -1.27
C PHE A 138 4.58 11.02 -2.02
N GLY A 139 5.07 12.08 -1.38
CA GLY A 139 4.97 13.44 -1.93
C GLY A 139 3.56 14.00 -1.83
N ASP A 140 3.47 15.31 -2.07
CA ASP A 140 2.19 16.01 -2.14
C ASP A 140 1.29 15.38 -3.21
N ASP A 141 0.08 14.98 -2.83
CA ASP A 141 -0.88 14.23 -3.65
C ASP A 141 -0.28 13.03 -4.41
N ALA A 142 0.55 12.24 -3.72
CA ALA A 142 1.16 11.01 -4.26
C ALA A 142 2.06 11.24 -5.49
N LYS A 143 2.64 12.43 -5.65
CA LYS A 143 3.56 12.77 -6.77
C LYS A 143 4.78 11.84 -6.89
N LYS A 144 5.29 11.30 -5.77
CA LYS A 144 6.43 10.37 -5.76
C LYS A 144 6.01 8.91 -6.00
N MET A 145 4.71 8.63 -6.10
CA MET A 145 4.22 7.25 -6.18
C MET A 145 4.72 6.49 -7.40
N THR A 146 4.83 7.18 -8.54
CA THR A 146 5.35 6.55 -9.76
C THR A 146 6.79 6.09 -9.57
N THR A 147 7.64 6.91 -8.97
CA THR A 147 9.03 6.53 -8.68
C THR A 147 9.10 5.38 -7.67
N LEU A 148 8.31 5.44 -6.60
CA LEU A 148 8.27 4.37 -5.59
C LEU A 148 7.80 3.03 -6.17
N TRP A 149 6.78 3.06 -7.00
CA TRP A 149 6.25 1.88 -7.67
C TRP A 149 7.27 1.25 -8.62
N GLU A 150 7.94 2.08 -9.42
CA GLU A 150 9.01 1.62 -10.30
C GLU A 150 10.22 1.03 -9.52
N GLU A 151 10.57 1.63 -8.38
CA GLU A 151 11.60 1.08 -7.49
C GLU A 151 11.19 -0.25 -6.88
N LEU A 152 9.93 -0.37 -6.50
CA LEU A 152 9.33 -1.57 -5.94
C LEU A 152 9.33 -2.71 -6.98
N GLU A 153 8.91 -2.44 -8.22
CA GLU A 153 8.91 -3.41 -9.32
C GLU A 153 10.33 -3.97 -9.59
N ARG A 154 11.35 -3.11 -9.54
CA ARG A 154 12.75 -3.51 -9.76
C ARG A 154 13.38 -4.21 -8.56
N LYS A 155 12.75 -4.16 -7.38
CA LYS A 155 13.33 -4.69 -6.15
C LYS A 155 13.50 -6.19 -6.30
N GLN A 156 14.72 -6.66 -6.07
CA GLN A 156 15.01 -8.09 -6.03
C GLN A 156 14.43 -8.70 -4.75
N VAL A 157 13.58 -9.72 -4.91
CA VAL A 157 12.92 -10.47 -3.86
C VAL A 157 13.33 -11.94 -3.89
N LYS A 158 13.03 -12.66 -2.81
CA LYS A 158 13.41 -14.06 -2.57
C LYS A 158 12.23 -14.85 -2.03
N GLY A 159 12.33 -16.17 -2.09
CA GLY A 159 11.51 -17.09 -1.31
C GLY A 159 10.37 -17.80 -2.04
N ASN A 160 10.03 -17.38 -3.26
CA ASN A 160 8.98 -17.98 -4.09
C ASN A 160 9.50 -18.96 -5.16
N GLN A 161 10.79 -19.29 -5.10
CA GLN A 161 11.43 -20.20 -6.05
C GLN A 161 11.93 -21.45 -5.31
N ALA A 162 12.18 -22.53 -6.07
CA ALA A 162 12.68 -23.79 -5.51
C ALA A 162 14.00 -23.63 -4.71
N ASP A 163 14.86 -22.71 -5.14
CA ASP A 163 15.93 -22.19 -4.29
C ASP A 163 15.45 -20.90 -3.60
N PRO A 164 15.19 -20.92 -2.28
CA PRO A 164 14.65 -19.76 -1.56
C PRO A 164 15.65 -18.61 -1.44
N ASN A 165 16.92 -18.79 -1.82
CA ASN A 165 17.91 -17.72 -1.83
C ASN A 165 18.06 -17.04 -3.19
N LYS A 166 17.48 -17.62 -4.24
CA LYS A 166 17.50 -17.04 -5.57
C LYS A 166 16.76 -15.70 -5.56
N GLU A 167 17.30 -14.75 -6.31
CA GLU A 167 16.74 -13.41 -6.45
C GLU A 167 16.01 -13.28 -7.78
N GLU A 168 14.88 -12.59 -7.77
CA GLU A 168 14.20 -12.10 -8.97
C GLU A 168 13.52 -10.75 -8.72
N PRO A 169 13.30 -9.91 -9.74
CA PRO A 169 12.56 -8.67 -9.55
C PRO A 169 11.12 -8.96 -9.12
N LEU A 170 10.56 -8.12 -8.24
CA LEU A 170 9.16 -8.23 -7.83
C LEU A 170 8.20 -8.12 -9.02
N SER A 171 8.57 -7.39 -10.09
CA SER A 171 7.81 -7.37 -11.34
C SER A 171 7.70 -8.74 -12.04
N GLY A 172 8.55 -9.70 -11.68
CA GLY A 172 8.50 -11.09 -12.15
C GLY A 172 7.55 -11.98 -11.35
N VAL A 173 7.13 -11.54 -10.16
CA VAL A 173 6.15 -12.22 -9.31
C VAL A 173 4.76 -11.89 -9.83
N SER A 174 4.11 -12.85 -10.48
CA SER A 174 2.92 -12.58 -11.30
C SER A 174 1.63 -13.16 -10.74
N THR A 175 1.74 -13.97 -9.69
CA THR A 175 0.59 -14.64 -9.07
C THR A 175 0.51 -14.35 -7.57
N LEU A 176 -0.72 -14.35 -7.04
CA LEU A 176 -0.98 -14.14 -5.62
C LEU A 176 -0.28 -15.19 -4.72
N PRO A 177 -0.24 -16.50 -5.06
CA PRO A 177 0.52 -17.48 -4.29
C PRO A 177 2.01 -17.18 -4.21
N GLU A 178 2.65 -16.82 -5.33
CA GLU A 178 4.08 -16.45 -5.36
C GLU A 178 4.34 -15.21 -4.49
N LEU A 179 3.46 -14.20 -4.55
CA LEU A 179 3.57 -13.01 -3.69
C LEU A 179 3.45 -13.36 -2.20
N GLN A 180 2.54 -14.26 -1.85
CA GLN A 180 2.37 -14.71 -0.47
C GLN A 180 3.60 -15.49 0.03
N GLU A 181 4.26 -16.27 -0.83
CA GLU A 181 5.52 -16.95 -0.49
C GLU A 181 6.65 -15.95 -0.23
N VAL A 182 6.78 -14.91 -1.09
CA VAL A 182 7.74 -13.81 -0.87
C VAL A 182 7.47 -13.10 0.46
N LEU A 183 6.21 -12.74 0.75
CA LEU A 183 5.84 -12.09 2.01
C LEU A 183 6.20 -12.97 3.22
N SER A 184 5.83 -14.25 3.17
CA SER A 184 6.10 -15.22 4.25
C SER A 184 7.60 -15.37 4.50
N TYR A 185 8.42 -15.40 3.43
CA TYR A 185 9.87 -15.45 3.54
C TYR A 185 10.44 -14.26 4.33
N TYR A 186 9.99 -13.03 4.03
CA TYR A 186 10.49 -11.84 4.71
C TYR A 186 9.94 -11.66 6.12
N GLU A 187 8.73 -12.14 6.42
CA GLU A 187 8.21 -12.20 7.79
C GLU A 187 9.05 -13.14 8.66
N ASP A 188 9.36 -14.34 8.14
CA ASP A 188 10.21 -15.31 8.81
C ASP A 188 11.64 -14.80 8.98
N PHE A 189 12.20 -14.15 7.96
CA PHE A 189 13.52 -13.52 8.03
C PHE A 189 13.56 -12.44 9.11
N SER A 190 12.55 -11.56 9.15
CA SER A 190 12.47 -10.47 10.12
C SER A 190 12.30 -11.00 11.55
N ARG A 191 11.49 -12.04 11.74
CA ARG A 191 11.31 -12.70 13.04
C ARG A 191 12.62 -13.31 13.54
N LYS A 192 13.31 -14.09 12.71
CA LYS A 192 14.60 -14.68 13.07
C LYS A 192 15.66 -13.62 13.37
N HIS A 193 15.70 -12.55 12.58
CA HIS A 193 16.65 -11.46 12.81
C HIS A 193 16.39 -10.75 14.14
N ALA A 194 15.12 -10.55 14.51
CA ALA A 194 14.75 -9.99 15.81
C ALA A 194 15.16 -10.92 16.97
N GLU A 195 14.94 -12.23 16.82
CA GLU A 195 15.37 -13.25 17.79
C GLU A 195 16.90 -13.24 17.95
N ASP A 196 17.65 -13.24 16.86
CA ASP A 196 19.11 -13.17 16.87
C ASP A 196 19.63 -11.90 17.55
N LEU A 197 18.99 -10.76 17.30
CA LEU A 197 19.36 -9.49 17.92
C LEU A 197 19.07 -9.52 19.44
N GLN A 198 17.96 -10.14 19.86
CA GLN A 198 17.65 -10.34 21.27
C GLN A 198 18.69 -11.26 21.94
N ILE A 199 19.06 -12.36 21.29
CA ILE A 199 20.12 -13.25 21.80
C ILE A 199 21.44 -12.49 21.95
N GLN A 200 21.80 -11.62 21.00
CA GLN A 200 23.01 -10.80 21.11
C GLN A 200 22.92 -9.79 22.26
N ILE A 201 21.76 -9.17 22.46
CA ILE A 201 21.50 -8.29 23.61
C ILE A 201 21.69 -9.08 24.91
N ASP A 202 21.05 -10.24 25.05
CA ASP A 202 21.13 -11.08 26.25
C ASP A 202 22.58 -11.56 26.49
N GLN A 203 23.32 -11.90 25.43
CA GLN A 203 24.73 -12.28 25.53
C GLN A 203 25.61 -11.11 25.94
N LEU A 204 25.35 -9.90 25.44
CA LEU A 204 26.07 -8.69 25.83
C LEU A 204 25.75 -8.30 27.27
N GLU A 205 24.49 -8.37 27.69
CA GLU A 205 24.06 -8.15 29.08
C GLU A 205 24.64 -9.20 30.02
N ALA A 206 24.67 -10.48 29.61
CA ALA A 206 25.32 -11.54 30.35
C ALA A 206 26.84 -11.34 30.43
N LYS A 207 27.50 -10.87 29.36
CA LYS A 207 28.94 -10.54 29.39
C LYS A 207 29.23 -9.27 30.20
N ASN A 208 28.31 -8.31 30.25
CA ASN A 208 28.45 -7.10 31.04
C ASN A 208 28.18 -7.35 32.54
N SER A 209 27.28 -8.30 32.85
CA SER A 209 27.01 -8.76 34.22
C SER A 209 27.99 -9.82 34.71
N ARG A 210 28.60 -10.61 33.82
CA ARG A 210 29.71 -11.55 34.10
C ARG A 210 31.10 -10.98 33.86
N ALA A 211 31.20 -9.74 33.39
CA ALA A 211 32.40 -8.97 33.64
C ALA A 211 32.42 -8.83 35.16
N GLU A 212 33.10 -9.77 35.83
CA GLU A 212 33.66 -9.57 37.15
C GLU A 212 34.50 -8.30 37.02
N THR A 213 33.87 -7.16 37.18
CA THR A 213 34.55 -5.93 37.52
C THR A 213 35.09 -6.25 38.90
N LYS A 214 36.33 -6.79 38.91
CA LYS A 214 37.08 -6.96 40.14
C LYS A 214 36.90 -5.67 40.90
N THR A 215 36.39 -5.76 42.12
CA THR A 215 36.23 -4.55 42.92
C THR A 215 37.62 -3.91 43.01
N THR A 216 37.71 -2.58 43.11
CA THR A 216 39.03 -1.93 43.23
C THR A 216 39.83 -2.52 44.38
N GLU A 217 39.16 -3.03 45.42
CA GLU A 217 39.77 -3.83 46.48
C GLU A 217 40.34 -5.17 46.01
N GLN A 218 39.64 -5.95 45.19
CA GLN A 218 40.19 -7.15 44.57
C GLN A 218 41.37 -6.83 43.64
N ILE A 219 41.33 -5.71 42.92
CA ILE A 219 42.43 -5.25 42.07
C ILE A 219 43.66 -4.91 42.93
N CYS A 220 43.51 -4.11 43.98
CA CYS A 220 44.62 -3.79 44.90
C CYS A 220 45.18 -5.05 45.57
N ASN A 221 44.32 -5.97 46.00
CA ASN A 221 44.75 -7.18 46.71
C ASN A 221 45.51 -8.18 45.82
N GLU A 222 45.43 -8.07 44.49
CA GLU A 222 46.20 -8.91 43.55
C GLU A 222 47.63 -8.40 43.32
N GLU A 223 47.88 -7.12 43.57
CA GLU A 223 49.20 -6.50 43.43
C GLU A 223 50.13 -6.95 44.57
N LYS A 224 51.31 -7.48 44.19
CA LYS A 224 52.26 -8.08 45.14
C LYS A 224 53.47 -7.23 45.43
N ASP A 225 53.78 -6.27 44.57
CA ASP A 225 54.92 -5.38 44.70
C ASP A 225 54.50 -3.94 45.03
N ALA A 226 55.44 -3.19 45.61
CA ALA A 226 55.18 -1.84 46.08
C ALA A 226 55.07 -0.83 44.93
N GLU A 227 55.70 -1.12 43.79
CA GLU A 227 55.78 -0.20 42.66
C GLU A 227 54.45 -0.17 41.90
N THR A 228 53.89 -1.33 41.55
CA THR A 228 52.58 -1.41 40.90
C THR A 228 51.45 -0.98 41.83
N CYS A 229 51.50 -1.37 43.11
CA CYS A 229 50.48 -0.98 44.09
C CYS A 229 50.40 0.55 44.29
N SER A 230 51.54 1.26 44.23
CA SER A 230 51.58 2.71 44.46
C SER A 230 51.26 3.54 43.21
N GLN A 231 51.17 2.91 42.03
CA GLN A 231 50.77 3.57 40.79
C GLN A 231 49.26 3.83 40.72
N ASP A 232 48.45 2.99 41.36
CA ASP A 232 47.00 3.23 41.49
C ASP A 232 46.72 4.08 42.73
N LYS A 233 46.15 5.27 42.52
CA LYS A 233 45.77 6.21 43.60
C LYS A 233 44.75 5.62 44.58
N ASN A 234 44.06 4.56 44.20
CA ASN A 234 43.06 3.87 45.03
C ASN A 234 43.64 2.69 45.83
N CYS A 235 44.94 2.39 45.70
CA CYS A 235 45.62 1.33 46.42
C CYS A 235 46.69 1.89 47.37
N ILE A 236 47.01 1.16 48.44
CA ILE A 236 48.08 1.50 49.38
C ILE A 236 48.88 0.25 49.74
N TYR A 237 50.20 0.37 49.66
CA TYR A 237 51.13 -0.70 50.02
C TYR A 237 51.55 -0.57 51.49
N ASP A 238 51.35 -1.62 52.29
CA ASP A 238 51.85 -1.71 53.66
C ASP A 238 52.92 -2.80 53.79
N GLY A 239 54.17 -2.35 53.84
CA GLY A 239 55.34 -3.22 54.00
C GLY A 239 55.45 -3.92 55.35
N ASN A 240 54.65 -3.51 56.36
CA ASN A 240 54.68 -4.09 57.70
C ASN A 240 53.82 -5.36 57.82
N ILE A 241 52.95 -5.63 56.84
CA ILE A 241 52.12 -6.83 56.83
C ILE A 241 52.97 -8.04 56.46
N LYS A 242 53.10 -9.00 57.39
CA LYS A 242 53.88 -10.24 57.19
C LYS A 242 53.17 -11.30 56.33
N LYS A 243 51.88 -11.11 56.03
CA LYS A 243 51.03 -12.00 55.21
C LYS A 243 50.54 -11.26 53.96
N VAL A 244 50.37 -11.98 52.85
CA VAL A 244 49.79 -11.45 51.60
C VAL A 244 48.26 -11.36 51.77
N PRO A 245 47.59 -10.33 51.21
CA PRO A 245 48.14 -9.26 50.38
C PRO A 245 48.68 -8.06 51.18
N LYS A 246 49.78 -7.48 50.69
CA LYS A 246 50.42 -6.27 51.25
C LYS A 246 49.89 -4.98 50.63
N CYS A 247 49.28 -5.08 49.46
CA CYS A 247 48.57 -3.98 48.81
C CYS A 247 47.08 -4.10 49.14
N GLY A 248 46.46 -2.99 49.54
CA GLY A 248 45.06 -2.95 49.96
C GLY A 248 44.36 -1.68 49.50
N PHE A 249 43.03 -1.68 49.60
CA PHE A 249 42.20 -0.58 49.12
C PHE A 249 42.31 0.68 49.99
N ASN A 250 42.56 1.83 49.36
CA ASN A 250 42.59 3.14 50.00
C ASN A 250 41.24 3.87 49.85
N LYS A 251 40.45 3.86 50.93
CA LYS A 251 39.12 4.52 50.99
C LYS A 251 39.18 6.05 50.82
N GLU A 252 40.31 6.68 51.09
CA GLU A 252 40.48 8.13 50.90
C GLU A 252 40.80 8.49 49.44
N GLY A 253 41.58 7.64 48.76
CA GLY A 253 41.88 7.77 47.32
C GLY A 253 40.62 7.63 46.45
N GLN A 254 39.73 6.69 46.78
CA GLN A 254 38.45 6.52 46.08
C GLN A 254 37.58 7.79 46.11
N LYS A 255 37.47 8.44 47.26
CA LYS A 255 36.68 9.68 47.40
C LYS A 255 37.24 10.84 46.59
N ALA A 256 38.54 10.85 46.31
CA ALA A 256 39.17 11.84 45.45
C ALA A 256 38.93 11.52 43.96
N ALA A 257 39.05 10.25 43.57
CA ALA A 257 38.80 9.79 42.20
C ALA A 257 37.32 9.89 41.77
N GLU A 258 36.38 9.62 42.68
CA GLU A 258 34.95 9.82 42.43
C GLU A 258 34.58 11.29 42.23
N LYS A 259 35.28 12.22 42.92
CA LYS A 259 35.13 13.66 42.71
C LYS A 259 35.70 14.12 41.37
N GLU A 260 36.82 13.56 40.92
CA GLU A 260 37.40 13.82 39.58
C GLU A 260 36.47 13.32 38.47
N LYS A 261 35.95 12.08 38.56
CA LYS A 261 34.98 11.54 37.59
C LYS A 261 33.65 12.30 37.54
N ALA A 262 33.19 12.84 38.68
CA ALA A 262 31.98 13.66 38.74
C ALA A 262 32.15 15.04 38.08
N LEU A 263 33.38 15.52 37.91
CA LEU A 263 33.70 16.76 37.20
C LEU A 263 33.77 16.56 35.67
N GLU A 264 34.22 15.40 35.20
CA GLU A 264 34.29 15.08 33.75
C GLU A 264 32.93 14.68 33.14
N GLY A 265 31.93 14.31 33.94
CA GLY A 265 30.60 13.88 33.47
C GLY A 265 29.62 14.98 33.04
N LYS A 266 30.00 16.26 33.04
CA LYS A 266 29.07 17.38 32.79
C LYS A 266 28.98 17.92 31.37
N ASP A 267 29.81 17.46 30.42
CA ASP A 267 29.81 17.98 29.03
C ASP A 267 29.29 16.99 27.96
N GLY A 268 28.58 15.95 28.38
CA GLY A 268 28.06 14.91 27.49
C GLY A 268 26.56 14.93 27.27
N LYS A 269 25.90 16.08 27.13
CA LYS A 269 24.47 16.12 26.72
C LYS A 269 24.36 15.88 25.20
N THR A 270 24.62 14.65 24.78
CA THR A 270 24.25 14.16 23.46
C THR A 270 22.73 14.10 23.41
N THR A 271 22.12 15.03 22.70
CA THR A 271 20.73 14.99 22.26
C THR A 271 20.56 13.81 21.30
N THR A 272 20.26 12.63 21.83
CA THR A 272 19.76 11.50 21.04
C THR A 272 18.45 11.93 20.39
N ASN A 273 18.52 12.28 19.10
CA ASN A 273 17.36 12.60 18.27
C ASN A 273 16.48 11.35 18.10
N THR A 274 15.63 11.07 19.08
CA THR A 274 14.56 10.06 19.07
C THR A 274 13.58 10.27 17.90
N THR A 275 13.52 11.48 17.34
CA THR A 275 12.68 11.81 16.17
C THR A 275 13.14 11.11 14.89
N GLY A 276 14.45 10.89 14.69
CA GLY A 276 15.00 10.31 13.46
C GLY A 276 14.74 8.80 13.32
N ARG A 277 14.90 8.03 14.40
CA ARG A 277 14.63 6.58 14.41
C ARG A 277 13.14 6.28 14.18
N ASN A 278 12.25 7.06 14.78
CA ASN A 278 10.82 6.82 14.68
C ASN A 278 10.29 7.03 13.25
N SER A 279 10.85 8.00 12.51
CA SER A 279 10.49 8.28 11.13
C SER A 279 10.79 7.09 10.22
N VAL A 280 11.99 6.51 10.27
CA VAL A 280 12.40 5.40 9.37
C VAL A 280 11.51 4.16 9.53
N PHE A 281 11.23 3.74 10.76
CA PHE A 281 10.36 2.58 11.00
C PHE A 281 8.91 2.80 10.58
N ILE A 282 8.40 4.04 10.65
CA ILE A 282 7.03 4.33 10.19
C ILE A 282 6.96 4.32 8.66
N LYS A 283 7.97 4.86 7.96
CA LYS A 283 8.06 4.80 6.50
C LYS A 283 8.07 3.35 5.99
N VAL A 284 8.87 2.47 6.63
CA VAL A 284 8.93 1.05 6.28
C VAL A 284 7.58 0.34 6.53
N LEU A 285 6.93 0.60 7.67
CA LEU A 285 5.62 0.03 7.99
C LEU A 285 4.51 0.51 7.05
N LEU A 286 4.58 1.75 6.58
CA LEU A 286 3.66 2.31 5.59
C LEU A 286 3.79 1.64 4.22
N LEU A 287 5.02 1.42 3.76
CA LEU A 287 5.28 0.71 2.50
C LEU A 287 4.80 -0.75 2.58
N LEU A 288 5.01 -1.42 3.71
CA LEU A 288 4.49 -2.77 3.95
C LEU A 288 2.96 -2.80 3.99
N ALA A 289 2.32 -1.87 4.71
CA ALA A 289 0.86 -1.79 4.78
C ALA A 289 0.23 -1.53 3.40
N PHE A 290 0.86 -0.65 2.60
CA PHE A 290 0.46 -0.39 1.23
C PHE A 290 0.53 -1.65 0.35
N LEU A 291 1.57 -2.47 0.51
CA LEU A 291 1.73 -3.73 -0.21
C LEU A 291 0.69 -4.79 0.18
N THR A 292 0.22 -4.80 1.43
CA THR A 292 -0.78 -5.77 1.92
C THR A 292 -2.24 -5.41 1.63
N MET A 293 -2.52 -4.19 1.13
CA MET A 293 -3.87 -3.77 0.74
C MET A 293 -4.29 -4.25 -0.66
N TRP A 294 -3.40 -4.98 -1.36
CA TRP A 294 -3.60 -5.52 -2.70
C TRP A 294 -3.67 -7.05 -2.70
#